data_AF-A0A0X8I8Q6-F1
#
_entry.id   AF-A0A0X8I8Q6-F1
#
_cell.length_a   1.000
_cell.length_b   1.000
_cell.length_c   1.000
_cell.angle_alpha   90.00
_cell.angle_beta   90.00
_cell.angle_gamma   90.00
#
_symmetry.space_group_name_H-M   'P 1'
#
loop_
_entity.id
_entity.type
_entity.pdbx_description
1 polymer ?
#
loop_
_entity_poly.entity_id
_entity_poly.type
_entity_poly.pdbx_seq_one_letter_code
_entity_poly.pdbx_strand_id
1 'polypeptide(L)'
;MIACIRYDRAWAAAAARLLGADFIVMPTARTSSTIIALDSLMSDGGLGLTEAAELLDLGGLRSVNAFFYVEDEAVAAMEFLEGVAEISPACRAYVSVKGVYESVAGRPEIDHSSADVIEGLLSATPTRGAACVAGPRMGRCAATASS
;
A
#
# COMPACT_ATOMS: atom_id res chain seq x y z
N MET A 1 9.53 -4.17 -0.01
CA MET A 1 8.35 -3.61 -0.75
C MET A 1 7.85 -2.30 -0.17
N ILE A 2 7.54 -2.31 1.12
CA ILE A 2 6.90 -1.20 1.84
C ILE A 2 7.65 0.14 1.68
N ALA A 3 8.98 0.12 1.69
CA ALA A 3 9.80 1.33 1.52
C ALA A 3 9.59 2.05 0.18
N CYS A 4 9.43 1.32 -0.93
CA CYS A 4 9.16 1.92 -2.24
C CYS A 4 7.79 2.60 -2.25
N ILE A 5 6.77 1.91 -1.74
CA ILE A 5 5.39 2.41 -1.71
C ILE A 5 5.27 3.63 -0.80
N ARG A 6 5.94 3.60 0.36
CA ARG A 6 6.05 4.77 1.25
C ARG A 6 6.73 5.94 0.58
N TYR A 7 7.80 5.68 -0.19
CA TYR A 7 8.52 6.72 -0.92
C TYR A 7 7.64 7.36 -1.99
N ASP A 8 7.01 6.55 -2.85
CA ASP A 8 6.13 7.04 -3.91
C ASP A 8 4.95 7.83 -3.35
N ARG A 9 4.33 7.32 -2.29
CA ARG A 9 3.21 7.98 -1.60
C ARG A 9 3.64 9.30 -0.96
N ALA A 10 4.82 9.36 -0.34
CA ALA A 10 5.34 10.59 0.25
C ALA A 10 5.60 11.68 -0.81
N TRP A 11 6.17 11.30 -1.95
CA TRP A 11 6.38 12.23 -3.07
C TRP A 11 5.08 12.67 -3.72
N ALA A 12 4.16 11.74 -3.95
CA ALA A 12 2.83 12.07 -4.45
C ALA A 12 2.08 13.00 -3.51
N ALA A 13 2.22 12.83 -2.19
CA ALA A 13 1.62 13.70 -1.18
C ALA A 13 2.22 15.10 -1.18
N ALA A 14 3.54 15.20 -1.31
CA ALA A 14 4.21 16.49 -1.44
C ALA A 14 3.75 17.23 -2.71
N ALA A 15 3.70 16.52 -3.85
CA ALA A 15 3.23 17.08 -5.11
C ALA A 15 1.75 17.50 -5.05
N ALA A 16 0.88 16.66 -4.51
CA ALA A 16 -0.55 16.95 -4.36
C ALA A 16 -0.78 18.22 -3.53
N ARG A 17 -0.05 18.39 -2.42
CA ARG A 17 -0.15 19.61 -1.58
C ARG A 17 0.30 20.87 -2.33
N LEU A 18 1.36 20.78 -3.13
CA LEU A 18 1.82 21.91 -3.95
C LEU A 18 0.82 22.27 -5.06
N LEU A 19 0.13 21.28 -5.60
CA LEU A 19 -0.87 21.45 -6.66
C LEU A 19 -2.27 21.80 -6.12
N GLY A 20 -2.48 21.75 -4.80
CA GLY A 20 -3.79 21.96 -4.19
C GLY A 20 -4.79 20.84 -4.47
N ALA A 21 -4.30 19.59 -4.64
CA ALA A 21 -5.15 18.42 -4.84
C ALA A 21 -5.62 17.83 -3.51
N ASP A 22 -6.85 17.32 -3.49
CA ASP A 22 -7.47 16.70 -2.32
C ASP A 22 -7.21 15.19 -2.21
N PHE A 23 -6.72 14.58 -3.29
CA PHE A 23 -6.52 13.14 -3.40
C PHE A 23 -5.25 12.76 -4.15
N ILE A 24 -4.70 11.61 -3.77
CA ILE A 24 -3.70 10.86 -4.52
C ILE A 24 -4.32 9.53 -4.93
N VAL A 25 -4.06 9.11 -6.16
CA VAL A 25 -4.44 7.78 -6.64
C VAL A 25 -3.17 6.96 -6.83
N MET A 26 -3.06 5.87 -6.07
CA MET A 26 -1.96 4.93 -6.13
C MET A 26 -2.40 3.70 -6.93
N PRO A 27 -1.61 3.23 -7.92
CA PRO A 27 -1.95 2.05 -8.73
C PRO A 27 -1.57 0.75 -7.99
N THR A 28 -2.05 0.58 -6.76
CA THR A 28 -1.74 -0.59 -5.94
C THR A 28 -2.87 -1.60 -6.01
N ALA A 29 -2.57 -2.81 -6.47
CA ALA A 29 -3.50 -3.93 -6.59
C ALA A 29 -3.75 -4.66 -5.26
N ARG A 30 -4.74 -5.55 -5.23
CA ARG A 30 -5.06 -6.41 -4.09
C ARG A 30 -3.90 -7.31 -3.70
N THR A 31 -3.26 -7.95 -4.67
CA THR A 31 -2.12 -8.85 -4.47
C THR A 31 -0.99 -8.10 -3.76
N SER A 32 -0.60 -6.95 -4.31
CA SER A 32 0.39 -6.05 -3.71
C SER A 32 0.00 -5.59 -2.30
N SER A 33 -1.27 -5.22 -2.08
CA SER A 33 -1.78 -4.83 -0.75
C SER A 33 -1.69 -5.97 0.27
N THR A 34 -2.00 -7.19 -0.14
CA THR A 34 -1.89 -8.39 0.69
C THR A 34 -0.44 -8.67 1.07
N ILE A 35 0.45 -8.59 0.10
CA ILE A 35 1.88 -8.80 0.32
C ILE A 35 2.45 -7.73 1.27
N ILE A 36 2.05 -6.46 1.13
CA ILE A 36 2.41 -5.38 2.07
C ILE A 36 1.94 -5.70 3.48
N ALA A 37 0.69 -6.14 3.63
CA ALA A 37 0.11 -6.47 4.92
C ALA A 37 0.88 -7.61 5.59
N LEU A 38 1.17 -8.69 4.85
CA LEU A 38 1.94 -9.84 5.34
C LEU A 38 3.39 -9.45 5.69
N ASP A 39 4.06 -8.68 4.82
CA ASP A 39 5.43 -8.19 5.06
C ASP A 39 5.48 -7.32 6.32
N SER A 40 4.48 -6.47 6.55
CA SER A 40 4.37 -5.68 7.78
C SER A 40 4.17 -6.57 9.02
N LEU A 41 3.23 -7.52 8.97
CA LEU A 41 3.01 -8.43 10.10
C LEU A 41 4.27 -9.21 10.47
N MET A 42 5.04 -9.66 9.48
CA MET A 42 6.23 -10.46 9.69
C MET A 42 7.47 -9.64 10.07
N SER A 43 7.61 -8.43 9.54
CA SER A 43 8.85 -7.64 9.66
C SER A 43 8.79 -6.56 10.74
N ASP A 44 7.65 -5.88 10.91
CA ASP A 44 7.51 -4.74 11.82
C ASP A 44 6.36 -4.89 12.83
N GLY A 45 5.80 -6.10 12.96
CA GLY A 45 4.72 -6.40 13.89
C GLY A 45 3.39 -5.71 13.55
N GLY A 46 3.20 -5.32 12.29
CA GLY A 46 1.98 -4.69 11.81
C GLY A 46 2.00 -3.15 11.78
N LEU A 47 3.13 -2.51 12.07
CA LEU A 47 3.25 -1.04 12.03
C LEU A 47 3.01 -0.46 10.62
N GLY A 48 3.29 -1.23 9.57
CA GLY A 48 3.05 -0.88 8.18
C GLY A 48 1.71 -1.35 7.58
N LEU A 49 0.79 -1.92 8.38
CA LEU A 49 -0.50 -2.41 7.87
C LEU A 49 -1.32 -1.32 7.17
N THR A 50 -1.24 -0.08 7.64
CA THR A 50 -1.96 1.05 7.04
C THR A 50 -1.55 1.34 5.60
N GLU A 51 -0.36 0.90 5.16
CA GLU A 51 0.08 1.07 3.78
C GLU A 51 -0.68 0.18 2.79
N ALA A 52 -1.31 -0.89 3.30
CA ALA A 52 -2.16 -1.81 2.55
C ALA A 52 -3.64 -1.37 2.51
N ALA A 53 -4.04 -0.35 3.27
CA ALA A 53 -5.44 0.09 3.30
C ALA A 53 -5.91 0.68 1.96
N GLU A 54 -7.17 0.42 1.58
CA GLU A 54 -7.79 1.03 0.40
C GLU A 54 -7.70 2.57 0.45
N LEU A 55 -8.03 3.14 1.61
CA LEU A 55 -8.03 4.57 1.87
C LEU A 55 -7.10 4.89 3.03
N LEU A 56 -6.21 5.87 2.84
CA LEU A 56 -5.34 6.40 3.88
C LEU A 56 -5.48 7.93 3.95
N ASP A 57 -5.76 8.45 5.15
CA ASP A 57 -5.75 9.90 5.42
C ASP A 57 -4.34 10.34 5.81
N LEU A 58 -3.79 11.30 5.06
CA LEU A 58 -2.47 11.90 5.23
C LEU A 58 -2.57 13.34 5.76
N GLY A 59 -3.48 13.57 6.72
CA GLY A 59 -3.68 14.88 7.36
C GLY A 59 -4.46 15.83 6.46
N GLY A 60 -5.62 15.39 5.98
CA GLY A 60 -6.52 16.15 5.09
C GLY A 60 -6.33 15.86 3.60
N LEU A 61 -5.29 15.09 3.25
CA LEU A 61 -5.06 14.58 1.90
C LEU A 61 -5.39 13.08 1.88
N ARG A 62 -6.25 12.62 0.98
CA ARG A 62 -6.64 11.21 0.92
C ARG A 62 -5.84 10.46 -0.14
N SER A 63 -5.18 9.37 0.24
CA SER A 63 -4.55 8.43 -0.69
C SER A 63 -5.49 7.24 -0.91
N VAL A 64 -5.77 6.91 -2.17
CA VAL A 64 -6.62 5.78 -2.57
C VAL A 64 -5.80 4.77 -3.35
N ASN A 65 -5.86 3.49 -3.00
CA ASN A 65 -5.31 2.39 -3.79
C ASN A 65 -6.35 1.97 -4.85
N ALA A 66 -6.14 2.37 -6.10
CA ALA A 66 -7.15 2.28 -7.16
C ALA A 66 -7.59 0.84 -7.50
N PHE A 67 -6.67 -0.12 -7.35
CA PHE A 67 -6.87 -1.51 -7.73
C PHE A 67 -7.01 -2.42 -6.51
N PHE A 68 -7.43 -1.88 -5.36
CA PHE A 68 -7.52 -2.62 -4.11
C PHE A 68 -8.37 -3.91 -4.20
N TYR A 69 -9.35 -3.95 -5.10
CA TYR A 69 -10.21 -5.12 -5.34
C TYR A 69 -9.83 -5.94 -6.58
N VAL A 70 -8.71 -5.63 -7.24
CA VAL A 70 -8.25 -6.26 -8.48
C VAL A 70 -6.89 -6.91 -8.25
N GLU A 71 -6.68 -8.12 -8.76
CA GLU A 71 -5.38 -8.80 -8.69
C GLU A 71 -4.36 -8.20 -9.68
N ASP A 72 -3.07 -8.27 -9.34
CA ASP A 72 -1.97 -7.78 -10.17
C ASP A 72 -1.96 -8.46 -11.56
N GLU A 73 -2.35 -9.73 -11.67
CA GLU A 73 -2.45 -10.44 -12.96
C GLU A 73 -3.53 -9.83 -13.88
N ALA A 74 -4.65 -9.39 -13.31
CA ALA A 74 -5.70 -8.74 -14.08
C ALA A 74 -5.28 -7.33 -14.52
N VAL A 75 -4.55 -6.60 -13.67
CA VAL A 75 -3.94 -5.31 -14.02
C VAL A 75 -2.94 -5.50 -15.16
N ALA A 76 -2.02 -6.46 -15.04
CA ALA A 76 -1.02 -6.76 -16.07
C ALA A 76 -1.66 -7.21 -17.40
N ALA A 77 -2.74 -7.99 -17.35
CA ALA A 77 -3.49 -8.39 -18.55
C ALA A 77 -4.10 -7.17 -19.25
N MET A 78 -4.65 -6.22 -18.49
CA MET A 78 -5.19 -4.98 -19.06
C MET A 78 -4.09 -4.10 -19.65
N GLU A 79 -2.95 -3.94 -18.98
CA GLU A 79 -1.80 -3.20 -19.51
C GLU A 79 -1.32 -3.78 -20.85
N PHE A 80 -1.26 -5.11 -20.95
CA PHE A 80 -0.92 -5.81 -22.18
C PHE A 80 -1.94 -5.55 -23.30
N LEU A 81 -3.24 -5.64 -23.00
CA LEU A 81 -4.31 -5.44 -23.98
C LEU A 81 -4.38 -4.00 -24.50
N GLU A 82 -4.12 -3.01 -23.62
CA GLU A 82 -4.10 -1.59 -23.96
C GLU A 82 -2.79 -1.16 -24.66
N GLY A 83 -1.84 -2.09 -24.83
CA GLY A 83 -0.56 -1.80 -25.47
C GLY A 83 0.31 -0.83 -24.66
N VAL A 84 0.12 -0.80 -23.33
CA VAL A 84 0.97 -0.02 -22.43
C VAL A 84 2.38 -0.61 -22.49
N ALA A 85 3.34 0.20 -22.95
CA ALA A 85 4.73 -0.22 -23.04
C ALA A 85 5.28 -0.56 -21.64
N GLU A 86 6.16 -1.56 -21.57
CA GLU A 86 6.75 -2.08 -20.32
C GLU A 86 7.25 -0.94 -19.42
N ILE A 87 6.51 -0.68 -18.34
CA ILE A 87 6.84 0.38 -17.39
C ILE A 87 7.97 -0.15 -16.50
N SER A 88 9.18 0.38 -16.67
CA SER A 88 10.27 0.06 -15.75
C SER A 88 9.95 0.66 -14.38
N PRO A 89 9.86 -0.16 -13.30
CA PRO A 89 9.55 0.36 -11.99
C PRO A 89 10.71 1.24 -11.49
N ALA A 90 10.38 2.42 -10.97
CA ALA A 90 11.35 3.35 -10.39
C ALA A 90 12.05 2.76 -9.14
N CYS A 91 11.42 1.78 -8.48
CA CYS A 91 11.94 1.12 -7.31
C CYS A 91 11.76 -0.40 -7.42
N ARG A 92 12.86 -1.16 -7.32
CA ARG A 92 12.83 -2.62 -7.23
C ARG A 92 12.68 -3.02 -5.76
N ALA A 93 11.45 -3.28 -5.36
CA ALA A 93 11.16 -3.85 -4.06
C ALA A 93 11.61 -5.32 -3.99
N TYR A 94 12.54 -5.64 -3.09
CA TYR A 94 12.66 -7.03 -2.63
C TYR A 94 11.47 -7.33 -1.70
N VAL A 95 10.85 -8.47 -1.91
CA VAL A 95 9.75 -8.97 -1.10
C VAL A 95 10.14 -10.37 -0.65
N SER A 96 10.48 -10.52 0.63
CA SER A 96 10.78 -11.83 1.22
C SER A 96 9.56 -12.76 1.17
N VAL A 97 8.37 -12.19 1.34
CA VAL A 97 7.11 -12.92 1.49
C VAL A 97 6.41 -13.21 0.16
N LYS A 98 6.87 -12.62 -0.96
CA LYS A 98 6.25 -12.83 -2.28
C LYS A 98 6.27 -14.31 -2.67
N GLY A 99 7.39 -15.00 -2.49
CA GLY A 99 7.48 -16.44 -2.77
C GLY A 99 6.58 -17.29 -1.85
N VAL A 100 6.32 -16.83 -0.62
CA VAL A 100 5.37 -17.50 0.29
C VAL A 100 3.95 -17.28 -0.22
N TYR A 101 3.57 -16.05 -0.53
CA TYR A 101 2.26 -15.73 -1.09
C TYR A 101 2.00 -16.50 -2.40
N GLU A 102 2.93 -16.46 -3.35
CA GLU A 102 2.82 -17.17 -4.63
C GLU A 102 2.76 -18.70 -4.45
N SER A 103 3.36 -19.26 -3.39
CA SER A 103 3.27 -20.70 -3.11
C SER A 103 1.88 -21.18 -2.69
N VAL A 104 1.02 -20.25 -2.25
CA VAL A 104 -0.38 -20.52 -1.86
C VAL A 104 -1.41 -19.82 -2.75
N ALA A 105 -1.00 -18.84 -3.57
CA ALA A 105 -1.83 -18.15 -4.53
C ALA A 105 -2.44 -19.09 -5.59
N GLY A 106 -3.63 -18.77 -6.11
CA GLY A 106 -4.36 -19.61 -7.07
C GLY A 106 -5.31 -20.62 -6.41
N ARG A 107 -5.52 -20.52 -5.09
CA ARG A 107 -6.64 -21.17 -4.41
C ARG A 107 -7.78 -20.15 -4.28
N PRO A 108 -8.97 -20.42 -4.86
CA PRO A 108 -10.09 -19.46 -4.87
C PRO A 108 -10.47 -18.94 -3.48
N GLU A 109 -10.30 -19.77 -2.45
CA GLU A 109 -10.57 -19.47 -1.06
C GLU A 109 -9.61 -18.41 -0.49
N ILE A 110 -8.35 -18.38 -0.95
CA ILE A 110 -7.33 -17.44 -0.49
C ILE A 110 -7.47 -16.10 -1.21
N ASP A 111 -7.77 -16.12 -2.52
CA ASP A 111 -7.90 -14.91 -3.34
C ASP A 111 -9.16 -14.10 -2.98
N HIS A 112 -10.24 -14.77 -2.56
CA HIS A 112 -11.46 -14.09 -2.08
C HIS A 112 -11.34 -13.65 -0.61
N SER A 113 -10.65 -14.44 0.22
CA SER A 113 -10.48 -14.16 1.66
C SER A 113 -9.40 -13.11 1.94
N SER A 114 -8.51 -12.80 1.00
CA SER A 114 -7.40 -11.86 1.24
C SER A 114 -7.89 -10.44 1.52
N ALA A 115 -8.90 -9.96 0.79
CA ALA A 115 -9.54 -8.67 1.03
C ALA A 115 -10.19 -8.61 2.43
N ASP A 116 -11.03 -9.60 2.76
CA ASP A 116 -11.71 -9.69 4.05
C ASP A 116 -10.71 -9.80 5.22
N VAL A 117 -9.59 -10.50 5.01
CA VAL A 117 -8.52 -10.62 6.00
C VAL A 117 -7.79 -9.29 6.17
N ILE A 118 -7.48 -8.56 5.10
CA ILE A 118 -6.87 -7.23 5.20
C ILE A 118 -7.81 -6.26 5.92
N GLU A 119 -9.09 -6.22 5.54
CA GLU A 119 -10.09 -5.39 6.20
C GLU A 119 -10.26 -5.76 7.68
N GLY A 120 -10.32 -7.06 7.98
CA GLY A 120 -10.36 -7.58 9.34
C GLY A 120 -9.14 -7.17 10.16
N LEU A 121 -7.94 -7.31 9.60
CA LEU A 121 -6.69 -6.90 10.22
C LEU A 121 -6.65 -5.39 10.45
N LEU A 122 -7.03 -4.58 9.46
CA LEU A 122 -7.09 -3.13 9.58
C LEU A 122 -8.10 -2.69 10.64
N SER A 123 -9.25 -3.36 10.74
CA SER A 123 -10.27 -3.08 11.76
C SER A 123 -9.84 -3.47 13.19
N ALA A 124 -9.01 -4.51 13.31
CA ALA A 124 -8.47 -4.97 14.59
C ALA A 124 -7.21 -4.20 15.03
N THR A 125 -6.54 -3.53 14.10
CA THR A 125 -5.37 -2.70 14.40
C THR A 125 -5.88 -1.35 14.89
N PRO A 126 -5.57 -0.94 16.14
CA PRO A 126 -5.91 0.42 16.56
C PRO A 126 -5.19 1.37 15.61
N THR A 127 -5.95 2.14 14.84
CA THR A 127 -5.44 3.24 14.01
C THR A 127 -4.81 4.26 14.96
N ARG A 128 -3.57 4.01 15.37
CA ARG A 128 -2.68 5.05 15.86
C ARG A 128 -2.40 5.89 14.63
N GLY A 129 -3.20 6.95 14.46
CA GLY A 129 -3.01 7.93 13.40
C GLY A 129 -1.54 8.31 13.34
N ALA A 130 -0.85 7.81 12.33
CA ALA A 130 0.49 8.26 12.03
C ALA A 130 0.33 9.67 11.47
N ALA A 131 0.28 10.66 12.36
CA ALA A 131 0.36 12.06 11.99
C ALA A 131 1.76 12.30 11.43
N CYS A 132 1.93 12.09 10.12
CA CYS A 132 3.09 12.51 9.37
C CYS A 132 3.06 14.03 9.26
N VAL A 133 3.51 14.72 10.32
CA VAL A 133 3.75 16.16 10.26
C VAL A 133 4.91 16.39 9.30
N ALA A 134 4.60 16.87 8.10
CA ALA A 134 5.57 17.24 7.08
C ALA A 134 6.36 18.48 7.54
N GLY A 135 7.42 18.26 8.33
CA GLY A 135 8.42 19.27 8.60
C GLY A 135 9.45 19.39 7.46
N PRO A 136 10.10 20.54 7.27
CA PRO A 136 11.07 20.80 6.19
C PRO A 136 12.40 20.05 6.32
N ARG A 137 12.52 19.10 7.26
CA ARG A 137 13.66 18.19 7.40
C ARG A 137 13.14 16.77 7.27
N MET A 138 13.61 16.05 6.24
CA MET A 138 13.22 14.71 5.83
C MET A 138 12.85 13.77 6.99
N GLY A 139 11.71 13.11 6.84
CA GLY A 139 10.85 12.53 7.87
C GLY A 139 11.46 11.46 8.77
N ARG A 140 11.35 11.69 10.08
CA ARG A 140 11.13 10.62 11.06
C ARG A 140 9.62 10.49 11.25
N CYS A 141 9.06 9.32 10.95
CA CYS A 141 7.71 9.00 11.43
C CYS A 141 7.83 8.67 12.93
N ALA A 142 7.44 9.61 13.80
CA ALA A 142 7.32 9.32 15.22
C ALA A 142 5.95 8.67 15.47
N ALA A 143 5.94 7.42 15.91
CA ALA A 143 4.76 6.81 16.49
C ALA A 143 4.41 7.58 17.77
N THR A 144 3.38 8.42 17.73
CA THR A 144 2.80 9.00 18.95
C THR A 144 2.00 7.93 19.66
N ALA A 145 2.56 7.37 20.71
CA ALA A 145 1.83 6.61 21.72
C ALA A 145 1.03 7.60 22.57
N SER A 146 -0.29 7.61 22.48
CA SER A 146 -1.15 8.21 23.50
C SER A 146 -1.45 7.15 24.57
N SER A 147 -1.20 7.58 25.81
CA SER A 147 -1.43 6.96 27.12
C SER A 147 -2.76 6.25 27.30
#